data_AF-A0A1H5RHY5-F1
#
_entry.id   AF-A0A1H5RHY5-F1
#
_cell.length_a   1.000
_cell.length_b   1.000
_cell.length_c   1.000
_cell.angle_alpha   90.00
_cell.angle_beta   90.00
_cell.angle_gamma   90.00
#
_symmetry.space_group_name_H-M   'P 1'
#
loop_
_entity.id
_entity.type
_entity.pdbx_description
1 polymer ?
#
loop_
_entity_poly.entity_id
_entity_poly.type
_entity_poly.pdbx_seq_one_letter_code
_entity_poly.pdbx_strand_id
1 'polypeptide(L)'
;MKYLTDDEFWTTLTGLLAGRGQNADDDLPGAELVVLDDEREVFRAALARHARRDHGDPAVIWIRPLIAPAASRDGLPAFDPAVLRRRALHVADARIEGGSLALDLASGQHARIEPARDDCLARLQDFDTWMTTLAVEQRTDLEELEHD
;
A
#
# COMPACT_ATOMS: atom_id res chain seq x y z
N MET A 1 12.73 -20.67 4.24
CA MET A 1 12.06 -19.46 4.75
C MET A 1 13.13 -18.51 5.25
N LYS A 2 13.21 -17.29 4.72
CA LYS A 2 14.22 -16.30 5.11
C LYS A 2 13.50 -15.09 5.70
N TYR A 3 13.79 -14.78 6.96
CA TYR A 3 13.38 -13.53 7.59
C TYR A 3 14.21 -12.38 7.04
N LEU A 4 13.55 -11.25 6.81
CA LEU A 4 14.19 -10.06 6.26
C LEU A 4 14.86 -9.25 7.36
N THR A 5 16.02 -8.69 7.05
CA THR A 5 16.50 -7.54 7.81
C THR A 5 15.60 -6.33 7.54
N ASP A 6 15.69 -5.29 8.37
CA ASP A 6 14.94 -4.05 8.17
C ASP A 6 15.24 -3.43 6.79
N ASP A 7 16.50 -3.33 6.37
CA ASP A 7 16.86 -2.79 5.06
C ASP A 7 16.31 -3.61 3.88
N GLU A 8 16.34 -4.94 4.01
CA GLU A 8 15.78 -5.86 3.00
C GLU A 8 14.26 -5.69 2.92
N PHE A 9 13.58 -5.64 4.06
CA PHE A 9 12.15 -5.39 4.16
C PHE A 9 11.75 -4.11 3.44
N TRP A 10 12.43 -2.99 3.72
CA TRP A 10 12.08 -1.70 3.14
C TRP A 10 12.40 -1.61 1.65
N THR A 11 13.51 -2.22 1.22
CA THR A 11 13.84 -2.33 -0.20
C THR A 11 12.78 -3.12 -0.96
N THR A 12 12.32 -4.25 -0.40
CA THR A 12 11.26 -5.06 -1.00
C THR A 12 9.91 -4.34 -1.01
N LEU A 13 9.51 -3.75 0.12
CA LEU A 13 8.24 -3.03 0.23
C LEU A 13 8.17 -1.87 -0.76
N THR A 14 9.19 -1.01 -0.80
CA THR A 14 9.23 0.14 -1.73
C THR A 14 9.32 -0.30 -3.19
N GLY A 15 10.03 -1.40 -3.47
CA GLY A 15 10.05 -2.03 -4.78
C GLY A 15 8.65 -2.47 -5.25
N LEU A 16 7.92 -3.17 -4.38
CA LEU A 16 6.54 -3.62 -4.65
C LEU A 16 5.59 -2.43 -4.86
N LEU A 17 5.60 -1.44 -3.97
CA LEU A 17 4.75 -0.25 -4.07
C LEU A 17 5.02 0.55 -5.35
N ALA A 18 6.28 0.61 -5.78
CA ALA A 18 6.68 1.26 -7.03
C ALA A 18 6.40 0.40 -8.28
N GLY A 19 5.98 -0.86 -8.14
CA GLY A 19 5.78 -1.79 -9.25
C GLY A 19 7.08 -2.29 -9.90
N ARG A 20 8.25 -2.11 -9.25
CA ARG A 20 9.55 -2.45 -9.84
C ARG A 20 9.73 -3.98 -9.95
N GLY A 21 10.13 -4.45 -11.12
CA GLY A 21 10.44 -5.87 -11.36
C GLY A 21 9.21 -6.78 -11.45
N GLN A 22 8.01 -6.20 -11.55
CA GLN A 22 6.78 -6.91 -11.85
C GLN A 22 6.66 -6.95 -13.38
N ASN A 23 6.76 -8.14 -13.98
CA ASN A 23 6.69 -8.33 -15.44
C ASN A 23 5.30 -7.95 -15.97
N ALA A 24 5.11 -6.68 -16.29
CA ALA A 24 4.04 -6.16 -17.13
C ALA A 24 4.69 -5.21 -18.13
N ASP A 25 4.44 -5.41 -19.41
CA ASP A 25 5.13 -4.82 -20.57
C ASP A 25 5.06 -3.26 -20.69
N ASP A 26 4.67 -2.54 -19.64
CA ASP A 26 4.94 -1.09 -19.41
C ASP A 26 4.19 -0.54 -18.18
N ASP A 27 3.27 -1.30 -17.59
CA ASP A 27 2.50 -0.86 -16.43
C ASP A 27 3.23 -1.19 -15.13
N LEU A 28 3.66 -0.17 -14.37
CA LEU A 28 4.13 -0.31 -12.99
C LEU A 28 2.93 -0.65 -12.09
N PRO A 29 2.63 -1.94 -11.82
CA PRO A 29 1.31 -2.36 -11.34
C PRO A 29 1.04 -1.87 -9.93
N GLY A 30 2.09 -1.58 -9.16
CA GLY A 30 2.03 -1.22 -7.75
C GLY A 30 1.81 -2.45 -6.89
N ALA A 31 1.23 -2.25 -5.71
CA ALA A 31 0.97 -3.35 -4.79
C ALA A 31 -0.43 -3.28 -4.19
N GLU A 32 -0.87 -4.41 -3.66
CA GLU A 32 -2.07 -4.54 -2.86
C GLU A 32 -1.73 -5.20 -1.52
N LEU A 33 -2.51 -4.84 -0.50
CA LEU A 33 -2.51 -5.48 0.79
C LEU A 33 -3.62 -6.53 0.82
N VAL A 34 -3.27 -7.73 1.27
CA VAL A 34 -4.20 -8.80 1.60
C VAL A 34 -4.02 -9.13 3.07
N VAL A 35 -5.09 -9.11 3.86
CA VAL A 35 -5.06 -9.53 5.26
C VAL A 35 -5.86 -10.81 5.41
N LEU A 36 -5.26 -11.75 6.12
CA LEU A 36 -5.75 -13.09 6.39
C LEU A 36 -5.96 -13.25 7.90
N ASP A 37 -7.10 -13.82 8.26
CA ASP A 37 -7.41 -14.29 9.60
C ASP A 37 -7.71 -15.79 9.51
N ASP A 38 -6.93 -16.63 10.20
CA ASP A 38 -6.99 -18.10 10.09
C ASP A 38 -7.01 -18.60 8.63
N GLU A 39 -6.02 -18.14 7.83
CA GLU A 39 -5.87 -18.41 6.39
C GLU A 39 -7.00 -17.89 5.47
N ARG A 40 -8.04 -17.27 6.05
CA ARG A 40 -9.15 -16.68 5.30
C ARG A 40 -8.89 -15.21 5.02
N GLU A 41 -9.04 -14.81 3.77
CA GLU A 41 -8.98 -13.40 3.40
C GLU A 41 -10.14 -12.63 4.03
N VAL A 42 -9.80 -11.61 4.83
CA VAL A 42 -10.75 -10.72 5.50
C VAL A 42 -10.71 -9.30 4.95
N PHE A 43 -9.63 -8.95 4.24
CA PHE A 43 -9.46 -7.63 3.66
C PHE A 43 -8.51 -7.68 2.46
N ARG A 44 -8.85 -6.91 1.42
CA ARG A 44 -7.97 -6.63 0.28
C ARG A 44 -8.13 -5.18 -0.16
N ALA A 45 -7.02 -4.51 -0.43
CA ALA A 45 -7.03 -3.17 -1.02
C ALA A 45 -5.73 -2.88 -1.77
N ALA A 46 -5.84 -2.12 -2.86
CA ALA A 46 -4.68 -1.49 -3.48
C ALA A 46 -3.94 -0.59 -2.47
N LEU A 47 -2.63 -0.46 -2.63
CA LEU A 47 -1.80 0.41 -1.79
C LEU A 47 -1.29 1.59 -2.59
N ALA A 48 -1.49 2.80 -2.07
CA ALA A 48 -0.81 3.97 -2.62
C ALA A 48 0.71 3.73 -2.63
N ARG A 49 1.41 4.31 -3.60
CA ARG A 49 2.83 4.04 -3.91
C ARG A 49 3.84 4.53 -2.85
N HIS A 50 3.41 4.73 -1.60
CA HIS A 50 4.20 5.27 -0.51
C HIS A 50 3.94 4.54 0.81
N ALA A 51 5.01 4.31 1.57
CA ALA A 51 4.98 3.80 2.94
C ALA A 51 5.97 4.59 3.81
N ARG A 52 5.76 4.59 5.12
CA ARG A 52 6.63 5.30 6.08
C ARG A 52 6.90 4.43 7.31
N ARG A 53 8.14 4.49 7.79
CA ARG A 53 8.54 3.96 9.10
C ARG A 53 7.96 4.82 10.21
N ASP A 54 7.45 4.23 11.28
CA ASP A 54 7.25 4.99 12.50
C ASP A 54 8.61 5.34 13.13
N HIS A 55 8.74 6.57 13.62
CA HIS A 55 10.00 7.06 14.19
C HIS A 55 10.19 6.63 15.64
N GLY A 56 9.09 6.33 16.34
CA GLY A 56 9.07 5.87 17.73
C GLY A 56 9.07 4.35 17.86
N ASP A 57 8.57 3.63 16.86
CA ASP A 57 8.51 2.17 16.86
C ASP A 57 8.80 1.56 15.46
N PRO A 58 10.02 1.06 15.19
CA PRO A 58 10.36 0.46 13.90
C PRO A 58 9.51 -0.74 13.49
N ALA A 59 8.81 -1.39 14.42
CA ALA A 59 7.87 -2.48 14.10
C ALA A 59 6.57 -1.95 13.46
N VAL A 60 6.35 -0.63 13.47
CA VAL A 60 5.16 0.00 12.91
C VAL A 60 5.46 0.60 11.56
N ILE A 61 4.71 0.15 10.57
CA ILE A 61 4.73 0.71 9.23
C ILE A 61 3.41 1.41 8.95
N TRP A 62 3.49 2.56 8.29
CA TRP A 62 2.35 3.32 7.84
C TRP A 62 2.18 3.13 6.34
N ILE A 63 1.06 2.52 5.95
CA ILE A 63 0.67 2.27 4.56
C ILE A 63 -0.67 2.97 4.26
N ARG A 64 -0.99 3.21 2.99
CA ARG A 64 -2.26 3.82 2.59
C ARG A 64 -3.07 2.86 1.71
N PRO A 65 -3.97 2.07 2.29
CA PRO A 65 -4.97 1.32 1.53
C PRO A 65 -5.89 2.28 0.77
N LEU A 66 -6.04 2.05 -0.53
CA LEU A 66 -6.97 2.75 -1.39
C LEU A 66 -8.32 2.03 -1.34
N ILE A 67 -9.12 2.40 -0.35
CA ILE A 67 -10.54 2.00 -0.31
C ILE A 67 -11.27 2.79 -1.40
N ALA A 68 -12.28 2.16 -2.03
CA ALA A 68 -13.00 2.60 -3.22
C ALA A 68 -13.15 4.14 -3.38
N PRO A 69 -13.08 4.67 -4.63
CA PRO A 69 -13.23 6.11 -4.88
C PRO A 69 -14.56 6.61 -4.29
N ALA A 70 -14.50 7.77 -3.64
CA ALA A 70 -15.65 8.34 -2.93
C ALA A 70 -16.71 8.86 -3.91
N ALA A 71 -16.30 9.31 -5.10
CA ALA A 71 -17.16 9.80 -6.16
C ALA A 71 -16.44 9.84 -7.53
N SER A 72 -17.18 10.20 -8.58
CA SER A 72 -16.60 10.79 -9.78
C SER A 72 -16.86 12.29 -9.76
N ARG A 73 -15.83 13.11 -10.00
CA ARG A 73 -15.93 14.57 -10.12
C ARG A 73 -15.43 14.97 -11.49
N ASP A 74 -16.27 15.68 -12.25
CA ASP A 74 -15.97 16.12 -13.62
C ASP A 74 -15.55 14.97 -14.56
N GLY A 75 -16.07 13.76 -14.32
CA GLY A 75 -15.75 12.56 -15.11
C GLY A 75 -14.44 11.85 -14.70
N LEU A 76 -13.75 12.34 -13.68
CA LEU A 76 -12.53 11.73 -13.13
C LEU A 76 -12.80 11.07 -11.78
N PRO A 77 -12.05 10.03 -11.40
CA PRO A 77 -12.13 9.44 -10.06
C PRO A 77 -11.74 10.50 -9.03
N ALA A 78 -12.53 10.60 -7.96
CA ALA A 78 -12.26 11.48 -6.84
C ALA A 78 -12.17 10.66 -5.56
N PHE A 79 -11.05 10.78 -4.87
CA PHE A 79 -10.86 10.19 -3.56
C PHE A 79 -11.05 11.23 -2.47
N ASP A 80 -11.63 10.79 -1.35
CA ASP A 80 -11.74 11.61 -0.15
C ASP A 80 -10.46 11.45 0.68
N PRO A 81 -9.65 12.52 0.88
CA PRO A 81 -8.48 12.48 1.75
C PRO A 81 -8.78 12.00 3.17
N ALA A 82 -9.99 12.25 3.68
CA ALA A 82 -10.41 11.79 5.01
C ALA A 82 -10.60 10.27 5.08
N VAL A 83 -10.85 9.61 3.94
CA VAL A 83 -10.99 8.15 3.81
C VAL A 83 -9.66 7.49 3.46
N LEU A 84 -8.80 8.19 2.71
CA LEU A 84 -7.45 7.76 2.33
C LEU A 84 -6.40 7.88 3.45
N ARG A 85 -6.81 7.78 4.72
CA ARG A 85 -5.89 7.83 5.85
C ARG A 85 -4.93 6.66 5.82
N ARG A 86 -3.71 6.90 6.30
CA ARG A 86 -2.77 5.80 6.52
C ARG A 86 -3.29 4.89 7.63
N ARG A 87 -2.90 3.63 7.54
CA ARG A 87 -3.15 2.62 8.55
C ARG A 87 -1.80 2.13 9.04
N ALA A 88 -1.67 2.11 10.37
CA ALA A 88 -0.55 1.48 11.02
C ALA A 88 -0.70 -0.04 10.93
N LEU A 89 0.34 -0.72 10.48
CA LEU A 89 0.52 -2.15 10.62
C LEU A 89 1.65 -2.39 11.62
N HIS A 90 1.33 -3.03 12.75
CA HIS A 90 2.34 -3.56 13.66
C HIS A 90 2.83 -4.90 13.13
N VAL A 91 4.04 -4.89 12.57
CA VAL A 91 4.70 -6.05 11.99
C VAL A 91 5.55 -6.73 13.07
N ALA A 92 5.20 -7.96 13.43
CA ALA A 92 5.98 -8.78 14.33
C ALA A 92 7.13 -9.49 13.60
N ASP A 93 6.87 -9.94 12.37
CA ASP A 93 7.88 -10.57 11.52
C ASP A 93 7.56 -10.39 10.03
N ALA A 94 8.58 -10.49 9.17
CA ALA A 94 8.44 -10.33 7.73
C ALA A 94 9.37 -11.25 6.93
N ARG A 95 8.84 -11.78 5.83
CA ARG A 95 9.55 -12.71 4.94
C ARG A 95 9.10 -12.56 3.49
N ILE A 96 9.95 -12.99 2.56
CA ILE A 96 9.60 -13.05 1.13
C ILE A 96 9.06 -14.44 0.79
N GLU A 97 7.89 -14.49 0.18
CA GLU A 97 7.24 -15.71 -0.31
C GLU A 97 6.69 -15.47 -1.72
N GLY A 98 7.20 -16.20 -2.72
CA GLY A 98 6.66 -16.15 -4.08
C GLY A 98 6.66 -14.76 -4.72
N GLY A 99 7.62 -13.89 -4.36
CA GLY A 99 7.66 -12.49 -4.85
C GLY A 99 6.75 -11.53 -4.09
N SER A 100 6.07 -12.01 -3.04
CA SER A 100 5.27 -11.20 -2.13
C SER A 100 5.98 -11.02 -0.80
N LEU A 101 5.65 -9.95 -0.10
CA LEU A 101 6.10 -9.69 1.26
C LEU A 101 5.04 -10.21 2.23
N ALA A 102 5.31 -11.35 2.86
CA ALA A 102 4.47 -11.93 3.90
C ALA A 102 4.85 -11.35 5.27
N LEU A 103 3.82 -10.95 6.02
CA LEU A 103 3.92 -10.24 7.30
C LEU A 103 3.14 -11.01 8.36
N ASP A 104 3.79 -11.29 9.47
CA ASP A 104 3.13 -11.74 10.68
C ASP A 104 2.83 -10.48 11.51
N LEU A 105 1.55 -10.19 11.77
CA LEU A 105 1.15 -8.98 12.48
C LEU A 105 1.11 -9.23 13.99
N ALA A 106 1.38 -8.20 14.80
CA ALA A 106 1.32 -8.29 16.26
C ALA A 106 -0.08 -8.65 16.80
N SER A 107 -1.14 -8.48 15.98
CA SER A 107 -2.50 -8.91 16.28
C SER A 107 -2.71 -10.43 16.18
N GLY A 108 -1.74 -11.17 15.61
CA GLY A 108 -1.87 -12.59 15.27
C GLY A 108 -2.43 -12.85 13.86
N GLN A 109 -2.84 -11.81 13.14
CA GLN A 109 -3.24 -11.90 11.74
C GLN A 109 -2.03 -11.99 10.82
N HIS A 110 -2.24 -12.48 9.60
CA HIS A 110 -1.21 -12.52 8.57
C HIS A 110 -1.55 -11.51 7.49
N ALA A 111 -0.58 -10.78 6.99
CA ALA A 111 -0.76 -9.90 5.84
C ALA A 111 0.22 -10.27 4.71
N ARG A 112 -0.19 -9.99 3.48
CA ARG A 112 0.66 -10.08 2.30
C ARG A 112 0.59 -8.76 1.56
N ILE A 113 1.75 -8.25 1.20
CA ILE A 113 1.88 -7.18 0.22
C ILE A 113 2.39 -7.83 -1.06
N GLU A 114 1.54 -7.84 -2.09
CA GLU A 114 1.77 -8.55 -3.35
C GLU A 114 1.51 -7.60 -4.54
N PRO A 115 2.01 -7.92 -5.75
CA PRO A 115 1.67 -7.15 -6.95
C PRO A 115 0.16 -6.98 -7.10
N ALA A 116 -0.29 -5.75 -7.40
CA ALA A 116 -1.71 -5.48 -7.58
C ALA A 116 -2.27 -6.19 -8.82
N ARG A 117 -3.52 -6.63 -8.74
CA ARG A 117 -4.23 -7.29 -9.85
C ARG A 117 -5.66 -6.79 -10.02
N ASP A 118 -6.22 -7.01 -11.19
CA ASP A 118 -7.65 -6.79 -11.51
C ASP A 118 -8.16 -5.42 -10.99
N ASP A 119 -9.17 -5.43 -10.12
CA ASP A 119 -9.80 -4.24 -9.55
C ASP A 119 -8.83 -3.36 -8.74
N CYS A 120 -7.78 -3.93 -8.14
CA CYS A 120 -6.76 -3.16 -7.42
C CYS A 120 -5.87 -2.39 -8.40
N LEU A 121 -5.54 -2.97 -9.55
CA LEU A 121 -4.77 -2.30 -10.59
C LEU A 121 -5.57 -1.12 -11.17
N ALA A 122 -6.84 -1.34 -11.50
CA ALA A 122 -7.73 -0.27 -11.96
C ALA A 122 -7.83 0.86 -10.91
N ARG A 123 -7.88 0.51 -9.62
CA ARG A 123 -7.92 1.50 -8.54
C ARG A 123 -6.63 2.31 -8.39
N LEU A 124 -5.48 1.70 -8.67
CA LEU A 124 -4.21 2.42 -8.70
C LEU A 124 -4.15 3.40 -9.86
N GLN A 125 -4.63 2.99 -11.04
CA GLN A 125 -4.73 3.88 -12.20
C GLN A 125 -5.67 5.07 -11.93
N ASP A 126 -6.82 4.81 -11.28
CA ASP A 126 -7.74 5.86 -10.85
C ASP A 126 -7.07 6.84 -9.88
N PHE A 127 -6.35 6.31 -8.89
CA PHE A 127 -5.65 7.10 -7.89
C PHE A 127 -4.52 7.94 -8.51
N ASP A 128 -3.71 7.34 -9.38
CA ASP A 128 -2.64 8.03 -10.09
C ASP A 128 -3.23 9.16 -10.96
N THR A 129 -4.32 8.88 -11.67
CA THR A 129 -5.05 9.89 -12.48
C THR A 129 -5.53 11.03 -11.59
N TRP A 130 -6.19 10.73 -10.48
CA TRP A 130 -6.67 11.74 -9.53
C TRP A 130 -5.53 12.60 -8.97
N MET A 131 -4.40 11.99 -8.60
CA MET A 131 -3.23 12.73 -8.12
C MET A 131 -2.75 13.77 -9.15
N THR A 132 -2.84 13.50 -10.46
CA THR A 132 -2.47 14.50 -11.49
C THR A 132 -3.39 15.73 -11.53
N THR A 133 -4.60 15.62 -10.99
CA THR A 133 -5.60 16.71 -10.96
C THR A 133 -5.44 17.64 -9.76
N LEU A 134 -4.69 17.21 -8.75
CA LEU A 134 -4.53 17.95 -7.51
C LEU A 134 -3.50 19.08 -7.65
N ALA A 135 -3.76 20.19 -6.95
CA ALA A 135 -2.77 21.25 -6.80
C ALA A 135 -1.51 20.70 -6.11
N VAL A 136 -0.37 21.37 -6.29
CA VAL A 136 0.91 20.95 -5.68
C VAL A 136 0.75 20.87 -4.17
N GLU A 137 0.13 21.88 -3.56
CA GLU A 137 -0.09 21.95 -2.11
C GLU A 137 -0.92 20.78 -1.61
N GLN A 138 -1.98 20.40 -2.34
CA GLN A 138 -2.84 19.27 -1.97
C GLN A 138 -2.14 17.91 -2.10
N ARG A 139 -1.27 17.76 -3.12
CA ARG A 139 -0.42 16.56 -3.24
C ARG A 139 0.60 16.50 -2.13
N THR A 140 1.26 17.62 -1.85
CA THR A 140 2.19 17.78 -0.76
C THR A 140 1.50 17.46 0.57
N ASP A 141 0.31 17.95 0.86
CA ASP A 141 -0.42 17.61 2.10
C ASP A 141 -0.72 16.09 2.19
N LEU A 142 -1.08 15.45 1.07
CA LEU A 142 -1.27 14.01 1.00
C LEU A 142 0.03 13.22 1.17
N GLU A 143 1.16 13.79 0.79
CA GLU A 143 2.51 13.21 0.82
C GLU A 143 3.28 13.50 2.13
N GLU A 144 3.09 14.68 2.73
CA GLU A 144 3.84 15.24 3.88
C GLU A 144 3.18 14.95 5.23
N LEU A 145 1.86 14.74 5.31
CA LEU A 145 1.22 14.04 6.44
C LEU A 145 1.44 14.64 7.84
N GLU A 146 0.99 15.86 8.10
CA GLU A 146 1.02 16.35 9.50
C GLU A 146 -0.18 15.89 10.34
N HIS A 147 -1.22 15.29 9.75
CA HIS A 147 -2.45 14.93 10.47
C HIS A 147 -2.83 13.45 10.25
N ASP A 148 -2.58 12.62 11.27
CA ASP A 148 -3.16 11.28 11.45
C ASP A 148 -4.48 11.35 12.27
#